data_AF-A0A3C2AJ13-F1
#
_entry.id   AF-A0A3C2AJ13-F1
#
_cell.length_a   1.000
_cell.length_b   1.000
_cell.length_c   1.000
_cell.angle_alpha   90.00
_cell.angle_beta   90.00
_cell.angle_gamma   90.00
#
_symmetry.space_group_name_H-M   'P 1'
#
loop_
_entity.id
_entity.type
_entity.pdbx_description
1 polymer ?
#
loop_
_entity_poly.entity_id
_entity_poly.type
_entity_poly.pdbx_seq_one_letter_code
_entity_poly.pdbx_strand_id
1 'polypeptide(L)'
;MRIIRILLPLFILFALVSSAFGQDQLLLTNGKIKKLRGAVVYYDYNDIFHQNDSQRKKMEASLAKEESKKKELRTTEKWQKNQERQAERLLKNEQKQLLKLEKLRKEFEANVKYKIATLSPADFEKWKTKELDAIKSAEMERELASRLSLQSESIEQENREARQRRKFTSTVNRAKVFSILRANQAEEVVYNADTLGYFGDGNAELEYGVEEMRMYIKGRQDGRKHSLHDLGIGFGVGLASSLVMTWTLDAFYGPIPPAISLIVLTVLPTKVNPKLQLSGGELQSQAYLDGYERSATGRKAWAFTVGSVAGLGIGTATALLSAPLLR
;
A
#
# COMPACT_ATOMS: atom_id res chain seq x y z
N MET A 1 -44.94 7.29 33.12
CA MET A 1 -44.89 5.96 32.47
C MET A 1 -45.14 5.97 30.96
N ARG A 2 -46.08 6.76 30.41
CA ARG A 2 -46.37 6.75 28.95
C ARG A 2 -45.19 7.17 28.06
N ILE A 3 -44.41 8.19 28.45
CA ILE A 3 -43.25 8.67 27.69
C ILE A 3 -42.16 7.60 27.58
N ILE A 4 -41.87 6.88 28.67
CA ILE A 4 -40.85 5.81 28.70
C ILE A 4 -41.22 4.66 27.76
N ARG A 5 -42.50 4.32 27.64
CA ARG A 5 -42.99 3.26 26.73
C ARG A 5 -42.83 3.61 25.25
N ILE A 6 -42.77 4.91 24.91
CA ILE A 6 -42.57 5.38 23.52
C ILE A 6 -41.07 5.49 23.20
N LEU A 7 -40.25 5.93 24.15
CA LEU A 7 -38.82 6.12 23.93
C LEU A 7 -38.02 4.80 23.86
N LEU A 8 -38.43 3.78 24.62
CA LEU A 8 -37.76 2.49 24.63
C LEU A 8 -37.74 1.77 23.26
N PRO A 9 -38.86 1.62 22.52
CA PRO A 9 -38.84 0.98 21.20
C PRO A 9 -38.06 1.81 20.16
N LEU A 10 -38.12 3.15 20.23
CA LEU A 10 -37.30 4.02 19.37
C LEU A 10 -35.80 3.82 19.63
N PHE A 11 -35.40 3.70 20.91
CA PHE A 11 -34.01 3.44 21.29
C PHE A 11 -33.55 2.04 20.84
N ILE A 12 -34.38 1.01 21.02
CA ILE A 12 -34.07 -0.35 20.54
C ILE A 12 -33.93 -0.37 19.02
N LEU A 13 -34.82 0.30 18.30
CA LEU A 13 -34.74 0.39 16.84
C LEU A 13 -33.47 1.15 16.41
N PHE A 14 -33.14 2.26 17.07
CA PHE A 14 -31.90 3.00 16.81
C PHE A 14 -30.64 2.16 17.11
N ALA A 15 -30.65 1.37 18.18
CA ALA A 15 -29.55 0.48 18.54
C ALA A 15 -29.38 -0.67 17.53
N LEU A 16 -30.48 -1.28 17.07
CA LEU A 16 -30.46 -2.31 16.02
C LEU A 16 -29.98 -1.78 14.67
N VAL A 17 -30.36 -0.54 14.34
CA VAL A 17 -29.88 0.13 13.13
C VAL A 17 -28.39 0.43 13.23
N SER A 18 -27.93 0.92 14.39
CA SER A 18 -26.52 1.19 14.65
C SER A 18 -25.66 -0.08 14.62
N SER A 19 -26.18 -1.23 15.11
CA SER A 19 -25.45 -2.51 15.08
C SER A 19 -25.38 -3.12 13.68
N ALA A 20 -26.41 -2.95 12.84
CA ALA A 20 -26.38 -3.37 11.44
C ALA A 20 -25.25 -2.64 10.65
N PHE A 21 -24.98 -1.36 10.95
CA PHE A 21 -23.83 -0.63 10.39
C PHE A 21 -22.48 -1.06 10.98
N GLY A 22 -22.47 -1.60 12.21
CA GLY A 22 -21.27 -2.11 12.87
C GLY A 22 -20.83 -3.49 12.35
N GLN A 23 -21.77 -4.34 11.96
CA GLN A 23 -21.47 -5.70 11.50
C GLN A 23 -20.80 -5.71 10.12
N ASP A 24 -21.19 -4.79 9.23
CA ASP A 24 -20.46 -4.55 7.97
C ASP A 24 -19.04 -4.03 8.21
N GLN A 25 -18.76 -3.32 9.32
CA GLN A 25 -17.38 -2.92 9.65
C GLN A 25 -16.51 -4.07 10.21
N LEU A 26 -17.14 -5.08 10.83
CA LEU A 26 -16.51 -6.26 11.43
C LEU A 26 -16.27 -7.38 10.40
N LEU A 27 -17.17 -7.61 9.44
CA LEU A 27 -16.95 -8.54 8.33
C LEU A 27 -15.92 -8.04 7.30
N LEU A 28 -15.57 -6.74 7.34
CA LEU A 28 -14.51 -6.16 6.50
C LEU A 28 -13.09 -6.36 7.06
N THR A 29 -12.87 -7.08 8.16
CA THR A 29 -11.50 -7.30 8.66
C THR A 29 -10.72 -8.43 7.98
N ASN A 30 -11.39 -9.32 7.24
CA ASN A 30 -10.78 -10.27 6.30
C ASN A 30 -10.82 -9.65 4.90
N GLY A 31 -9.70 -9.16 4.37
CA GLY A 31 -9.64 -8.44 3.08
C GLY A 31 -9.67 -6.90 3.17
N LYS A 32 -9.42 -6.32 4.36
CA LYS A 32 -9.37 -4.86 4.55
C LYS A 32 -8.21 -4.26 3.75
N ILE A 33 -8.55 -3.69 2.60
CA ILE A 33 -7.74 -2.79 1.79
C ILE A 33 -7.21 -1.66 2.71
N LYS A 34 -5.96 -1.78 3.16
CA LYS A 34 -5.33 -0.78 4.03
C LYS A 34 -4.49 0.13 3.17
N LYS A 35 -4.75 1.44 3.27
CA LYS A 35 -3.82 2.44 2.75
C LYS A 35 -2.47 2.23 3.43
N LEU A 36 -1.39 2.17 2.65
CA LEU A 36 -0.05 2.20 3.22
C LEU A 36 0.12 3.48 4.02
N ARG A 37 0.45 3.34 5.30
CA ARG A 37 0.71 4.48 6.17
C ARG A 37 2.11 5.00 5.85
N GLY A 38 2.21 5.92 4.89
CA GLY A 38 3.48 6.56 4.54
C GLY A 38 3.67 6.77 3.04
N ALA A 39 4.80 7.38 2.70
CA ALA A 39 5.25 7.53 1.31
C ALA A 39 6.12 6.34 0.91
N VAL A 40 6.02 5.92 -0.36
CA VAL A 40 6.96 4.94 -0.93
C VAL A 40 8.29 5.64 -1.15
N VAL A 41 9.37 5.06 -0.60
CA VAL A 41 10.72 5.63 -0.68
C VAL A 41 11.50 5.02 -1.84
N TYR A 42 11.38 3.71 -2.04
CA TYR A 42 12.14 2.98 -3.03
C TYR A 42 11.45 1.66 -3.43
N TYR A 43 11.65 1.26 -4.69
CA TYR A 43 11.19 -0.01 -5.24
C TYR A 43 12.38 -0.93 -5.47
N ASP A 44 12.35 -2.11 -4.84
CA ASP A 44 13.21 -3.24 -5.17
C ASP A 44 12.43 -4.21 -6.08
N TYR A 45 13.10 -5.19 -6.67
CA TYR A 45 12.50 -6.12 -7.63
C TYR A 45 11.24 -6.80 -7.06
N ASN A 46 11.34 -7.27 -5.81
CA ASN A 46 10.26 -7.99 -5.12
C ASN A 46 9.57 -7.18 -4.01
N ASP A 47 10.15 -6.07 -3.59
CA ASP A 47 9.78 -5.40 -2.34
C ASP A 47 9.57 -3.90 -2.53
N ILE A 48 8.59 -3.35 -1.81
CA ILE A 48 8.32 -1.93 -1.71
C ILE A 48 8.73 -1.46 -0.32
N PHE A 49 9.62 -0.48 -0.28
CA PHE A 49 10.06 0.17 0.95
C PHE A 49 9.27 1.46 1.14
N HIS A 50 8.51 1.54 2.22
CA HIS A 50 7.74 2.73 2.57
C HIS A 50 8.15 3.29 3.93
N GLN A 51 7.89 4.57 4.12
CA GLN A 51 8.25 5.29 5.33
C GLN A 51 7.11 6.21 5.77
N ASN A 52 6.71 6.09 7.04
CA ASN A 52 5.79 7.03 7.67
C ASN A 52 6.52 8.27 8.23
N ASP A 53 5.78 9.33 8.55
CA ASP A 53 6.37 10.59 9.04
C ASP A 53 7.18 10.41 10.33
N SER A 54 6.79 9.49 11.20
CA SER A 54 7.52 9.18 12.43
C SER A 54 8.88 8.53 12.14
N GLN A 55 8.90 7.55 11.22
CA GLN A 55 10.11 6.90 10.75
C GLN A 55 11.03 7.89 10.03
N ARG A 56 10.47 8.79 9.22
CA ARG A 56 11.23 9.86 8.54
C ARG A 56 11.90 10.78 9.55
N LYS A 57 11.17 11.28 10.57
CA LYS A 57 11.74 12.10 11.65
C LYS A 57 12.84 11.36 12.42
N LYS A 58 12.65 10.05 12.69
CA LYS A 58 13.69 9.22 13.34
C LYS A 58 14.94 9.06 12.47
N MET A 59 14.77 8.90 11.16
CA MET A 59 15.86 8.83 10.20
C MET A 59 16.64 10.14 10.16
N GLU A 60 15.95 11.28 10.02
CA GLU A 60 16.56 12.62 10.02
C GLU A 60 17.33 12.90 11.31
N ALA A 61 16.74 12.57 12.48
CA ALA A 61 17.43 12.70 13.76
C ALA A 61 18.65 11.78 13.90
N SER A 62 18.58 10.55 13.36
CA SER A 62 19.71 9.63 13.34
C SER A 62 20.84 10.13 12.44
N LEU A 63 20.50 10.65 11.25
CA LEU A 63 21.47 11.23 10.32
C LEU A 63 22.16 12.45 10.94
N ALA A 64 21.40 13.36 11.55
CA ALA A 64 21.94 14.53 12.24
C ALA A 64 22.92 14.13 13.38
N LYS A 65 22.56 13.11 14.16
CA LYS A 65 23.41 12.57 15.24
C LYS A 65 24.67 11.89 14.70
N GLU A 66 24.58 11.18 13.58
CA GLU A 66 25.77 10.60 12.94
C GLU A 66 26.68 11.67 12.34
N GLU A 67 26.11 12.72 11.73
CA GLU A 67 26.89 13.84 11.22
C GLU A 67 27.60 14.61 12.34
N SER A 68 26.94 14.85 13.48
CA SER A 68 27.57 15.49 14.62
C SER A 68 28.74 14.64 15.16
N LYS A 69 28.53 13.33 15.31
CA LYS A 69 29.60 12.39 15.68
C LYS A 69 30.74 12.36 14.67
N LYS A 70 30.45 12.40 13.37
CA LYS A 70 31.48 12.48 12.32
C LYS A 70 32.26 13.79 12.43
N LYS A 71 31.61 14.91 12.72
CA LYS A 71 32.28 16.21 12.94
C LYS A 71 33.18 16.17 14.17
N GLU A 72 32.68 15.67 15.31
CA GLU A 72 33.48 15.46 16.52
C GLU A 72 34.68 14.54 16.25
N LEU A 73 34.47 13.38 15.62
CA LEU A 73 35.54 12.47 15.26
C LEU A 73 36.58 13.12 14.34
N ARG A 74 36.16 13.91 13.34
CA ARG A 74 37.05 14.65 12.43
C ARG A 74 37.94 15.65 13.16
N THR A 75 37.48 16.20 14.28
CA THR A 75 38.30 17.09 15.12
C THR A 75 39.29 16.36 16.02
N THR A 76 39.19 15.03 16.17
CA THR A 76 40.14 14.27 16.99
C THR A 76 41.47 14.05 16.26
N GLU A 77 42.59 14.30 16.96
CA GLU A 77 43.95 14.05 16.45
C GLU A 77 44.13 12.60 15.98
N LYS A 78 43.53 11.64 16.69
CA LYS A 78 43.56 10.21 16.32
C LYS A 78 42.96 9.97 14.94
N TRP A 79 41.86 10.65 14.60
CA TRP A 79 41.23 10.51 13.29
C TRP A 79 42.10 11.10 12.19
N GLN A 80 42.67 12.30 12.42
CA GLN A 80 43.58 12.95 11.49
C GLN A 80 44.82 12.08 11.21
N LYS A 81 45.47 11.57 12.27
CA LYS A 81 46.61 10.65 12.16
C LYS A 81 46.27 9.36 11.41
N ASN A 82 45.05 8.85 11.56
CA ASN A 82 44.60 7.68 10.81
C ASN A 82 44.37 7.98 9.33
N GLN A 83 43.84 9.15 8.99
CA GLN A 83 43.70 9.60 7.61
C GLN A 83 45.05 9.83 6.95
N GLU A 84 46.00 10.47 7.64
CA GLU A 84 47.38 10.63 7.19
C GLU A 84 48.05 9.28 6.92
N ARG A 85 47.97 8.34 7.88
CA ARG A 85 48.49 6.97 7.69
C ARG A 85 47.84 6.26 6.50
N GLN A 86 46.55 6.48 6.24
CA GLN A 86 45.86 5.88 5.11
C GLN A 86 46.34 6.51 3.79
N ALA A 87 46.44 7.83 3.72
CA ALA A 87 46.99 8.55 2.57
C ALA A 87 48.44 8.16 2.28
N GLU A 88 49.29 8.06 3.31
CA GLU A 88 50.68 7.58 3.20
C GLU A 88 50.76 6.16 2.64
N ARG A 89 49.88 5.25 3.09
CA ARG A 89 49.81 3.88 2.56
C ARG A 89 49.44 3.84 1.09
N LEU A 90 48.45 4.64 0.68
CA LEU A 90 48.03 4.75 -0.71
C LEU A 90 49.15 5.31 -1.59
N LEU A 91 49.78 6.40 -1.15
CA LEU A 91 50.90 7.03 -1.83
C LEU A 91 52.10 6.08 -1.95
N LYS A 92 52.43 5.34 -0.88
CA LYS A 92 53.48 4.32 -0.91
C LYS A 92 53.18 3.18 -1.87
N ASN A 93 51.91 2.75 -1.97
CA ASN A 93 51.51 1.72 -2.90
C ASN A 93 51.57 2.21 -4.35
N GLU A 94 51.16 3.45 -4.62
CA GLU A 94 51.26 4.07 -5.93
C GLU A 94 52.73 4.24 -6.36
N GLN A 95 53.59 4.74 -5.47
CA GLN A 95 55.03 4.85 -5.72
C GLN A 95 55.67 3.48 -6.02
N LYS A 96 55.28 2.43 -5.31
CA LYS A 96 55.77 1.06 -5.61
C LYS A 96 55.37 0.61 -7.01
N GLN A 97 54.15 0.91 -7.45
CA GLN A 97 53.70 0.58 -8.81
C GLN A 97 54.45 1.38 -9.86
N LEU A 98 54.66 2.68 -9.64
CA LEU A 98 55.47 3.55 -10.51
C LEU A 98 56.92 3.07 -10.62
N LEU A 99 57.57 2.77 -9.50
CA LEU A 99 58.94 2.26 -9.49
C LEU A 99 59.07 0.91 -10.21
N LYS A 100 58.08 0.02 -10.06
CA LYS A 100 58.02 -1.25 -10.80
C LYS A 100 57.96 -1.00 -12.32
N LEU A 101 57.16 -0.04 -12.73
CA LEU A 101 56.95 0.35 -14.13
C LEU A 101 58.20 1.00 -14.73
N GLU A 102 58.82 1.93 -14.00
CA GLU A 102 60.10 2.54 -14.37
C GLU A 102 61.22 1.50 -14.47
N LYS A 103 61.27 0.54 -13.55
CA LYS A 103 62.24 -0.56 -13.59
C LYS A 103 62.08 -1.39 -14.86
N LEU A 104 60.85 -1.78 -15.21
CA LEU A 104 60.55 -2.52 -16.45
C LEU A 104 60.97 -1.72 -17.70
N ARG A 105 60.68 -0.41 -17.74
CA ARG A 105 61.09 0.46 -18.86
C ARG A 105 62.61 0.55 -19.00
N LYS A 106 63.34 0.73 -17.89
CA LYS A 106 64.82 0.78 -17.89
C LYS A 106 65.45 -0.55 -18.29
N GLU A 107 64.92 -1.66 -17.79
CA GLU A 107 65.39 -3.01 -18.16
C GLU A 107 65.15 -3.28 -19.65
N PHE A 108 64.00 -2.87 -20.18
CA PHE A 108 63.71 -2.93 -21.60
C PHE A 108 64.72 -2.11 -22.43
N GLU A 109 64.93 -0.83 -22.11
CA GLU A 109 65.88 0.04 -22.82
C GLU A 109 67.32 -0.49 -22.81
N ALA A 110 67.77 -1.02 -21.68
CA ALA A 110 69.09 -1.63 -21.56
C ALA A 110 69.22 -2.89 -22.41
N ASN A 111 68.20 -3.76 -22.36
CA ASN A 111 68.19 -5.02 -23.10
C ASN A 111 68.07 -4.81 -24.61
N VAL A 112 67.37 -3.77 -25.07
CA VAL A 112 67.22 -3.47 -26.50
C VAL A 112 68.58 -3.38 -27.18
N LYS A 113 69.55 -2.66 -26.60
CA LYS A 113 70.90 -2.50 -27.18
C LYS A 113 71.62 -3.85 -27.35
N TYR A 114 71.54 -4.70 -26.34
CA TYR A 114 72.17 -6.02 -26.36
C TYR A 114 71.45 -7.00 -27.30
N LYS A 115 70.11 -6.96 -27.32
CA LYS A 115 69.27 -7.87 -28.12
C LYS A 115 69.32 -7.57 -29.61
N ILE A 116 69.46 -6.30 -30.00
CA ILE A 116 69.70 -5.91 -31.41
C ILE A 116 70.98 -6.57 -31.96
N ALA A 117 72.03 -6.67 -31.15
CA ALA A 117 73.31 -7.25 -31.57
C ALA A 117 73.32 -8.79 -31.58
N THR A 118 72.39 -9.45 -30.88
CA THR A 118 72.45 -10.90 -30.62
C THR A 118 71.35 -11.71 -31.27
N LEU A 119 70.16 -11.13 -31.49
CA LEU A 119 69.01 -11.84 -32.08
C LEU A 119 68.88 -11.60 -33.58
N SER A 120 68.27 -12.57 -34.28
CA SER A 120 67.80 -12.34 -35.64
C SER A 120 66.73 -11.24 -35.67
N PRO A 121 66.56 -10.49 -36.78
CA PRO A 121 65.55 -9.42 -36.85
C PRO A 121 64.13 -9.89 -36.51
N ALA A 122 63.77 -11.11 -36.94
CA ALA A 122 62.45 -11.68 -36.67
C ALA A 122 62.24 -12.03 -35.18
N ASP A 123 63.26 -12.58 -34.53
CA ASP A 123 63.18 -12.94 -33.10
C ASP A 123 63.26 -11.71 -32.21
N PHE A 124 64.00 -10.68 -32.63
CA PHE A 124 64.06 -9.39 -31.95
C PHE A 124 62.68 -8.71 -31.90
N GLU A 125 61.96 -8.66 -33.03
CA GLU A 125 60.61 -8.06 -33.04
C GLU A 125 59.64 -8.85 -32.15
N LYS A 126 59.67 -10.19 -32.17
CA LYS A 126 58.84 -11.02 -31.26
C LYS A 126 59.15 -10.76 -29.78
N TRP A 127 60.43 -10.63 -29.43
CA TRP A 127 60.83 -10.30 -28.06
C TRP A 127 60.37 -8.89 -27.67
N LYS A 128 60.60 -7.92 -28.54
CA LYS A 128 60.23 -6.51 -28.32
C LYS A 128 58.73 -6.34 -28.12
N THR A 129 57.89 -6.99 -28.94
CA THR A 129 56.43 -6.93 -28.76
C THR A 129 56.03 -7.52 -27.42
N LYS A 130 56.63 -8.65 -27.02
CA LYS A 130 56.34 -9.29 -25.73
C LYS A 130 56.67 -8.39 -24.54
N GLU A 131 57.82 -7.72 -24.55
CA GLU A 131 58.20 -6.80 -23.46
C GLU A 131 57.35 -5.53 -23.44
N LEU A 132 57.03 -4.96 -24.61
CA LEU A 132 56.12 -3.80 -24.71
C LEU A 132 54.71 -4.15 -24.22
N ASP A 133 54.23 -5.35 -24.52
CA ASP A 133 52.94 -5.84 -24.02
C ASP A 133 52.96 -6.02 -22.50
N ALA A 134 54.09 -6.46 -21.92
CA ALA A 134 54.25 -6.54 -20.47
C ALA A 134 54.25 -5.17 -19.77
N ILE A 135 54.86 -4.15 -20.40
CA ILE A 135 54.82 -2.77 -19.89
C ILE A 135 53.39 -2.22 -19.97
N LYS A 136 52.72 -2.40 -21.12
CA LYS A 136 51.33 -1.97 -21.31
C LYS A 136 50.38 -2.66 -20.34
N SER A 137 50.54 -3.96 -20.09
CA SER A 137 49.70 -4.68 -19.13
C SER A 137 49.91 -4.14 -17.71
N ALA A 138 51.15 -3.83 -17.32
CA ALA A 138 51.43 -3.21 -16.01
C ALA A 138 50.84 -1.79 -15.88
N GLU A 139 50.84 -1.00 -16.95
CA GLU A 139 50.17 0.30 -17.00
C GLU A 139 48.65 0.17 -16.83
N MET A 140 48.03 -0.74 -17.60
CA MET A 140 46.60 -1.00 -17.51
C MET A 140 46.18 -1.53 -16.13
N GLU A 141 46.97 -2.41 -15.51
CA GLU A 141 46.72 -2.90 -14.15
C GLU A 141 46.68 -1.77 -13.12
N ARG A 142 47.61 -0.80 -13.22
CA ARG A 142 47.63 0.38 -12.35
C ARG A 142 46.38 1.23 -12.54
N GLU A 143 46.04 1.56 -13.79
CA GLU A 143 44.84 2.36 -14.09
C GLU A 143 43.57 1.66 -13.62
N LEU A 144 43.44 0.36 -13.87
CA LEU A 144 42.31 -0.44 -13.43
C LEU A 144 42.22 -0.46 -11.90
N ALA A 145 43.33 -0.65 -11.19
CA ALA A 145 43.35 -0.63 -9.73
C ALA A 145 42.87 0.72 -9.16
N SER A 146 43.30 1.84 -9.77
CA SER A 146 42.85 3.18 -9.37
C SER A 146 41.35 3.41 -9.63
N ARG A 147 40.84 2.94 -10.78
CA ARG A 147 39.39 3.02 -11.07
C ARG A 147 38.56 2.16 -10.13
N LEU A 148 39.02 0.93 -9.86
CA LEU A 148 38.35 0.01 -8.95
C LEU A 148 38.32 0.55 -7.51
N SER A 149 39.38 1.23 -7.05
CA SER A 149 39.35 1.86 -5.72
C SER A 149 38.28 2.95 -5.64
N LEU A 150 38.18 3.82 -6.63
CA LEU A 150 37.14 4.87 -6.67
C LEU A 150 35.73 4.28 -6.73
N GLN A 151 35.51 3.26 -7.55
CA GLN A 151 34.22 2.55 -7.63
C GLN A 151 33.89 1.83 -6.31
N SER A 152 34.88 1.24 -5.64
CA SER A 152 34.66 0.57 -4.36
C SER A 152 34.21 1.55 -3.28
N GLU A 153 34.76 2.77 -3.25
CA GLU A 153 34.36 3.81 -2.30
C GLU A 153 32.93 4.29 -2.54
N SER A 154 32.53 4.51 -3.81
CA SER A 154 31.15 4.89 -4.13
C SER A 154 30.16 3.79 -3.77
N ILE A 155 30.48 2.53 -4.08
CA ILE A 155 29.66 1.37 -3.72
C ILE A 155 29.55 1.21 -2.20
N GLU A 156 30.64 1.42 -1.46
CA GLU A 156 30.59 1.42 0.01
C GLU A 156 29.68 2.51 0.57
N GLN A 157 29.73 3.72 -0.01
CA GLN A 157 28.87 4.82 0.40
C GLN A 157 27.40 4.50 0.11
N GLU A 158 27.08 4.04 -1.10
CA GLU A 158 25.73 3.61 -1.49
C GLU A 158 25.21 2.50 -0.57
N ASN A 159 26.05 1.51 -0.26
CA ASN A 159 25.69 0.43 0.66
C ASN A 159 25.43 0.92 2.09
N ARG A 160 26.20 1.90 2.58
CA ARG A 160 25.99 2.51 3.90
C ARG A 160 24.66 3.27 3.93
N GLU A 161 24.38 4.06 2.89
CA GLU A 161 23.11 4.75 2.75
C GLU A 161 21.92 3.78 2.65
N ALA A 162 22.05 2.72 1.83
CA ALA A 162 21.03 1.69 1.69
C ALA A 162 20.75 0.97 3.02
N ARG A 163 21.79 0.63 3.80
CA ARG A 163 21.66 0.07 5.14
C ARG A 163 20.94 1.02 6.10
N GLN A 164 21.22 2.32 6.02
CA GLN A 164 20.52 3.32 6.83
C GLN A 164 19.06 3.45 6.44
N ARG A 165 18.75 3.57 5.15
CA ARG A 165 17.37 3.62 4.64
C ARG A 165 16.58 2.40 5.10
N ARG A 166 17.15 1.19 4.94
CA ARG A 166 16.54 -0.08 5.39
C ARG A 166 16.19 -0.09 6.89
N LYS A 167 16.98 0.54 7.77
CA LYS A 167 16.67 0.61 9.22
C LYS A 167 15.41 1.44 9.53
N PHE A 168 15.06 2.39 8.67
CA PHE A 168 13.96 3.32 8.89
C PHE A 168 12.81 3.17 7.88
N THR A 169 12.85 2.13 7.05
CA THR A 169 11.76 1.79 6.13
C THR A 169 11.10 0.50 6.56
N SER A 170 9.82 0.37 6.27
CA SER A 170 9.10 -0.90 6.37
C SER A 170 8.97 -1.53 4.99
N THR A 171 9.23 -2.82 4.92
CA THR A 171 9.21 -3.59 3.67
C THR A 171 7.87 -4.29 3.50
N VAL A 172 7.33 -4.25 2.29
CA VAL A 172 6.12 -4.96 1.90
C VAL A 172 6.36 -5.61 0.54
N ASN A 173 6.01 -6.89 0.39
CA ASN A 173 6.15 -7.57 -0.90
C ASN A 173 5.31 -6.86 -1.97
N ARG A 174 5.93 -6.58 -3.11
CA ARG A 174 5.34 -5.86 -4.24
C ARG A 174 4.09 -6.55 -4.78
N ALA A 175 4.03 -7.88 -4.76
CA ALA A 175 2.86 -8.64 -5.21
C ALA A 175 1.60 -8.36 -4.37
N LYS A 176 1.78 -7.92 -3.11
CA LYS A 176 0.68 -7.60 -2.18
C LYS A 176 0.22 -6.16 -2.27
N VAL A 177 0.78 -5.38 -3.20
CA VAL A 177 0.56 -3.95 -3.26
C VAL A 177 0.09 -3.58 -4.66
N PHE A 178 -1.02 -2.85 -4.74
CA PHE A 178 -1.55 -2.33 -5.99
C PHE A 178 -1.70 -0.82 -5.89
N SER A 179 -1.45 -0.12 -6.99
CA SER A 179 -1.69 1.31 -7.07
C SER A 179 -3.00 1.62 -7.77
N ILE A 180 -3.70 2.63 -7.22
CA ILE A 180 -4.92 3.20 -7.79
C ILE A 180 -4.59 4.63 -8.20
N LEU A 181 -4.71 4.93 -9.48
CA LEU A 181 -4.68 6.31 -9.98
C LEU A 181 -6.04 6.96 -9.69
N ARG A 182 -6.04 7.98 -8.84
CA ARG A 182 -7.24 8.78 -8.56
C ARG A 182 -7.55 9.72 -9.74
N ALA A 183 -8.76 10.28 -9.77
CA ALA A 183 -9.19 11.24 -10.80
C ALA A 183 -8.30 12.48 -10.90
N ASN A 184 -7.60 12.85 -9.83
CA ASN A 184 -6.61 13.94 -9.80
C ASN A 184 -5.19 13.48 -10.21
N GLN A 185 -5.05 12.31 -10.81
CA GLN A 185 -3.78 11.66 -11.17
C GLN A 185 -2.86 11.32 -9.98
N ALA A 186 -3.30 11.51 -8.74
CA ALA A 186 -2.52 11.08 -7.58
C ALA A 186 -2.54 9.54 -7.48
N GLU A 187 -1.37 8.92 -7.45
CA GLU A 187 -1.21 7.49 -7.24
C GLU A 187 -1.36 7.16 -5.75
N GLU A 188 -2.39 6.37 -5.41
CA GLU A 188 -2.57 5.84 -4.08
C GLU A 188 -2.17 4.38 -4.06
N VAL A 189 -1.16 4.05 -3.28
CA VAL A 189 -0.63 2.69 -3.14
C VAL A 189 -1.35 2.00 -2.00
N VAL A 190 -1.97 0.86 -2.31
CA VAL A 190 -2.93 0.19 -1.46
C VAL A 190 -2.53 -1.26 -1.25
N TYR A 191 -2.53 -1.70 0.01
CA TYR A 191 -2.11 -3.03 0.40
C TYR A 191 -3.28 -4.01 0.33
N ASN A 192 -3.11 -5.10 -0.43
CA ASN A 192 -3.94 -6.29 -0.31
C ASN A 192 -3.50 -7.03 0.95
N ALA A 193 -4.31 -6.99 2.00
CA ALA A 193 -4.06 -7.78 3.18
C ALA A 193 -4.28 -9.24 2.80
N ASP A 194 -3.19 -9.99 2.70
CA ASP A 194 -3.15 -11.44 2.57
C ASP A 194 -3.92 -12.05 3.75
N THR A 195 -5.22 -12.20 3.58
CA THR A 195 -6.09 -12.92 4.49
C THR A 195 -6.60 -14.11 3.73
N LEU A 196 -5.83 -15.20 3.79
CA LEU A 196 -6.35 -16.55 3.75
C LEU A 196 -7.29 -16.75 4.96
N GLY A 197 -8.39 -16.00 4.99
CA GLY A 197 -9.50 -16.22 5.88
C GLY A 197 -10.35 -17.31 5.24
N TYR A 198 -10.17 -18.56 5.65
CA TYR A 198 -11.23 -19.53 5.43
C TYR A 198 -12.49 -19.00 6.12
N PHE A 199 -13.62 -18.96 5.41
CA PHE A 199 -14.90 -18.80 6.09
C PHE A 199 -15.10 -19.99 7.05
N GLY A 200 -15.98 -19.85 8.06
CA GLY A 200 -16.36 -20.96 8.94
C GLY A 200 -16.89 -22.20 8.20
N ASP A 201 -17.17 -22.04 6.91
CA ASP A 201 -17.76 -22.98 5.97
C ASP A 201 -16.70 -23.82 5.23
N GLY A 202 -15.40 -23.55 5.44
CA GLY A 202 -14.29 -24.30 4.83
C GLY A 202 -13.96 -23.95 3.38
N ASN A 203 -14.73 -23.08 2.74
CA ASN A 203 -14.39 -22.54 1.42
C ASN A 203 -13.39 -21.39 1.57
N ALA A 204 -12.30 -21.44 0.79
CA ALA A 204 -11.36 -20.33 0.69
C ALA A 204 -12.11 -19.09 0.16
N GLU A 205 -11.92 -17.94 0.79
CA GLU A 205 -12.31 -16.65 0.21
C GLU A 205 -11.77 -16.61 -1.23
N LEU A 206 -12.64 -16.36 -2.23
CA LEU A 206 -12.22 -16.12 -3.60
C LEU A 206 -11.28 -14.91 -3.57
N GLU A 207 -9.98 -15.18 -3.64
CA GLU A 207 -8.96 -14.14 -3.71
C GLU A 207 -9.10 -13.43 -5.06
N TYR A 208 -9.77 -12.29 -5.05
CA TYR A 208 -9.87 -11.45 -6.24
C TYR A 208 -8.47 -11.00 -6.66
N GLY A 209 -8.10 -11.29 -7.90
CA GLY A 209 -6.91 -10.74 -8.54
C GLY A 209 -6.97 -9.20 -8.61
N VAL A 210 -5.86 -8.56 -8.99
CA VAL A 210 -5.79 -7.07 -9.04
C VAL A 210 -6.87 -6.48 -9.93
N GLU A 211 -7.11 -7.07 -11.10
CA GLU A 211 -8.14 -6.61 -12.04
C GLU A 211 -9.56 -6.83 -11.49
N GLU A 212 -9.82 -8.00 -10.90
CA GLU A 212 -11.08 -8.32 -10.26
C GLU A 212 -11.38 -7.39 -9.07
N MET A 213 -10.36 -7.07 -8.27
CA MET A 213 -10.50 -6.14 -7.16
C MET A 213 -10.79 -4.71 -7.65
N ARG A 214 -10.21 -4.27 -8.77
CA ARG A 214 -10.57 -2.99 -9.41
C ARG A 214 -12.04 -2.99 -9.83
N MET A 215 -12.50 -4.09 -10.40
CA MET A 215 -13.89 -4.28 -10.80
C MET A 215 -14.83 -4.31 -9.60
N TYR A 216 -14.46 -5.00 -8.52
CA TYR A 216 -15.20 -5.02 -7.25
C TYR A 216 -15.32 -3.63 -6.62
N ILE A 217 -14.22 -2.87 -6.56
CA ILE A 217 -14.25 -1.48 -6.04
C ILE A 217 -15.16 -0.60 -6.90
N LYS A 218 -15.08 -0.71 -8.23
CA LYS A 218 -15.97 0.01 -9.15
C LYS A 218 -17.43 -0.35 -8.89
N GLY A 219 -17.73 -1.65 -8.78
CA GLY A 219 -19.05 -2.17 -8.42
C GLY A 219 -19.58 -1.55 -7.14
N ARG A 220 -18.76 -1.49 -6.07
CA ARG A 220 -19.15 -0.82 -4.82
C ARG A 220 -19.46 0.67 -5.00
N GLN A 221 -18.65 1.40 -5.77
CA GLN A 221 -18.88 2.83 -6.01
C GLN A 221 -20.21 3.07 -6.72
N ASP A 222 -20.55 2.24 -7.70
CA ASP A 222 -21.82 2.35 -8.42
C ASP A 222 -23.00 1.81 -7.62
N GLY A 223 -22.78 0.81 -6.76
CA GLY A 223 -23.77 0.32 -5.80
C GLY A 223 -24.20 1.39 -4.78
N ARG A 224 -23.32 2.33 -4.41
CA ARG A 224 -23.70 3.49 -3.57
C ARG A 224 -24.67 4.45 -4.26
N LYS A 225 -24.69 4.45 -5.60
CA LYS A 225 -25.61 5.24 -6.42
C LYS A 225 -26.93 4.50 -6.68
N HIS A 226 -27.18 3.38 -5.99
CA HIS A 226 -28.44 2.66 -6.10
C HIS A 226 -29.64 3.54 -5.72
N SER A 227 -30.79 3.24 -6.30
CA SER A 227 -32.03 4.02 -6.14
C SER A 227 -32.44 4.15 -4.66
N LEU A 228 -33.01 5.30 -4.31
CA LEU A 228 -33.60 5.56 -2.99
C LEU A 228 -35.10 5.19 -2.93
N HIS A 229 -35.62 4.48 -3.93
CA HIS A 229 -37.04 4.09 -3.97
C HIS A 229 -37.48 3.31 -2.72
N ASP A 230 -36.59 2.49 -2.15
CA ASP A 230 -36.88 1.71 -0.94
C ASP A 230 -37.16 2.59 0.29
N LEU A 231 -36.77 3.87 0.27
CA LEU A 231 -37.18 4.84 1.27
C LEU A 231 -38.70 5.05 1.27
N GLY A 232 -39.32 5.14 0.09
CA GLY A 232 -40.77 5.28 -0.03
C GLY A 232 -41.50 4.02 0.42
N ILE A 233 -40.97 2.84 0.07
CA ILE A 233 -41.52 1.55 0.53
C ILE A 233 -41.43 1.46 2.06
N GLY A 234 -40.26 1.74 2.63
CA GLY A 234 -40.06 1.76 4.07
C GLY A 234 -41.02 2.71 4.76
N PHE A 235 -41.15 3.93 4.24
CA PHE A 235 -42.11 4.91 4.74
C PHE A 235 -43.55 4.38 4.75
N GLY A 236 -44.00 3.77 3.65
CA GLY A 236 -45.32 3.17 3.56
C GLY A 236 -45.54 2.05 4.58
N VAL A 237 -44.57 1.14 4.72
CA VAL A 237 -44.63 0.03 5.69
C VAL A 237 -44.65 0.56 7.13
N GLY A 238 -43.80 1.53 7.46
CA GLY A 238 -43.77 2.14 8.80
C GLY A 238 -45.08 2.86 9.14
N LEU A 239 -45.62 3.62 8.20
CA LEU A 239 -46.88 4.33 8.39
C LEU A 239 -48.06 3.37 8.54
N ALA A 240 -48.19 2.40 7.63
CA ALA A 240 -49.25 1.40 7.70
C ALA A 240 -49.17 0.57 8.98
N SER A 241 -47.96 0.15 9.36
CA SER A 241 -47.73 -0.63 10.57
C SER A 241 -48.16 0.12 11.84
N SER A 242 -47.75 1.37 11.99
CA SER A 242 -48.12 2.17 13.17
C SER A 242 -49.62 2.45 13.23
N LEU A 243 -50.28 2.75 12.11
CA LEU A 243 -51.73 2.95 12.07
C LEU A 243 -52.50 1.68 12.46
N VAL A 244 -52.20 0.55 11.81
CA VAL A 244 -52.90 -0.72 12.05
C VAL A 244 -52.66 -1.20 13.49
N MET A 245 -51.40 -1.24 13.93
CA MET A 245 -51.06 -1.78 15.26
C MET A 245 -51.61 -0.92 16.39
N THR A 246 -51.67 0.41 16.22
CA THR A 246 -52.27 1.29 17.23
C THR A 246 -53.79 1.10 17.33
N TRP A 247 -54.46 0.74 16.23
CA TRP A 247 -55.90 0.48 16.24
C TRP A 247 -56.26 -0.92 16.76
N THR A 248 -55.44 -1.93 16.51
CA THR A 248 -55.82 -3.33 16.80
C THR A 248 -55.21 -3.91 18.07
N LEU A 249 -53.96 -3.59 18.40
CA LEU A 249 -53.19 -4.31 19.44
C LEU A 249 -52.60 -3.34 20.47
N ASP A 250 -51.57 -2.61 20.08
CA ASP A 250 -50.90 -1.51 20.81
C ASP A 250 -49.83 -0.92 19.88
N ALA A 251 -49.54 0.38 20.01
CA ALA A 251 -48.47 1.06 19.27
C ALA A 251 -47.09 0.42 19.52
N PHE A 252 -46.93 -0.30 20.64
CA PHE A 252 -45.71 -1.05 20.97
C PHE A 252 -45.31 -2.07 19.89
N TYR A 253 -46.27 -2.66 19.17
CA TYR A 253 -46.01 -3.66 18.13
C TYR A 253 -45.73 -3.07 16.73
N GLY A 254 -45.86 -1.74 16.57
CA GLY A 254 -45.62 -1.04 15.31
C GLY A 254 -44.25 -1.31 14.66
N PRO A 255 -43.15 -1.49 15.41
CA PRO A 255 -41.85 -1.81 14.82
C PRO A 255 -41.70 -3.20 14.19
N ILE A 256 -42.58 -4.17 14.50
CA ILE A 256 -42.40 -5.57 14.06
C ILE A 256 -42.49 -5.72 12.53
N PRO A 257 -43.54 -5.21 11.84
CA PRO A 257 -43.63 -5.36 10.39
C PRO A 257 -42.46 -4.73 9.60
N PRO A 258 -41.96 -3.52 9.93
CA PRO A 258 -40.73 -3.00 9.33
C PRO A 258 -39.50 -3.89 9.55
N ALA A 259 -39.33 -4.48 10.74
CA ALA A 259 -38.21 -5.37 11.02
C ALA A 259 -38.24 -6.64 10.17
N ILE A 260 -39.40 -7.29 10.05
CA ILE A 260 -39.59 -8.46 9.18
C ILE A 260 -39.35 -8.09 7.71
N SER A 261 -39.88 -6.95 7.28
CA SER A 261 -39.73 -6.47 5.90
C SER A 261 -38.27 -6.19 5.55
N LEU A 262 -37.49 -5.65 6.49
CA LEU A 262 -36.05 -5.42 6.30
C LEU A 262 -35.29 -6.73 6.08
N ILE A 263 -35.57 -7.77 6.88
CA ILE A 263 -34.95 -9.10 6.73
C ILE A 263 -35.23 -9.65 5.33
N VAL A 264 -36.50 -9.63 4.91
CA VAL A 264 -36.89 -10.11 3.57
C VAL A 264 -36.20 -9.30 2.48
N LEU A 265 -36.15 -7.97 2.61
CA LEU A 265 -35.52 -7.08 1.64
C LEU A 265 -34.01 -7.33 1.51
N THR A 266 -33.32 -7.72 2.60
CA THR A 266 -31.89 -8.04 2.56
C THR A 266 -31.55 -9.39 1.94
N VAL A 267 -32.50 -10.34 1.91
CA VAL A 267 -32.30 -11.67 1.31
C VAL A 267 -32.57 -11.67 -0.20
N LEU A 268 -33.37 -10.72 -0.69
CA LEU A 268 -33.71 -10.64 -2.11
C LEU A 268 -32.53 -10.09 -2.93
N PRO A 269 -32.18 -10.75 -4.05
CA PRO A 269 -31.04 -10.35 -4.87
C PRO A 269 -31.22 -8.94 -5.45
N THR A 270 -30.15 -8.15 -5.43
CA THR A 270 -30.22 -6.76 -5.90
C THR A 270 -29.87 -6.65 -7.38
N LYS A 271 -30.88 -6.31 -8.20
CA LYS A 271 -30.68 -6.04 -9.62
C LYS A 271 -29.85 -4.76 -9.83
N VAL A 272 -28.95 -4.81 -10.82
CA VAL A 272 -28.15 -3.66 -11.25
C VAL A 272 -29.05 -2.58 -11.84
N ASN A 273 -28.81 -1.33 -11.45
CA ASN A 273 -29.59 -0.19 -11.93
C ASN A 273 -29.37 0.00 -13.45
N PRO A 274 -30.43 -0.08 -14.29
CA PRO A 274 -30.29 0.03 -15.74
C PRO A 274 -29.83 1.41 -16.22
N LYS A 275 -29.89 2.44 -15.34
CA LYS A 275 -29.39 3.79 -15.65
C LYS A 275 -27.87 3.89 -15.62
N LEU A 276 -27.17 2.89 -15.10
CA LEU A 276 -25.71 2.85 -15.12
C LEU A 276 -25.27 2.45 -16.53
N GLN A 277 -24.52 3.33 -17.20
CA GLN A 277 -23.87 3.03 -18.48
C GLN A 277 -22.68 2.11 -18.21
N LEU A 278 -22.95 0.81 -18.13
CA LEU A 278 -21.95 -0.21 -17.87
C LEU A 278 -21.40 -0.75 -19.18
N SER A 279 -20.09 -0.97 -19.22
CA SER A 279 -19.49 -1.69 -20.35
C SER A 279 -19.88 -3.17 -20.30
N GLY A 280 -19.96 -3.84 -21.47
CA GLY A 280 -20.35 -5.26 -21.54
C GLY A 280 -19.49 -6.18 -20.67
N GLY A 281 -18.20 -5.84 -20.50
CA GLY A 281 -17.29 -6.58 -19.62
C GLY A 281 -17.56 -6.40 -18.12
N GLU A 282 -18.17 -5.29 -17.70
CA GLU A 282 -18.51 -5.05 -16.28
C GLU A 282 -19.68 -5.93 -15.83
N LEU A 283 -20.68 -6.09 -16.68
CA LEU A 283 -21.84 -6.94 -16.39
C LEU A 283 -21.49 -8.43 -16.35
N GLN A 284 -20.43 -8.85 -17.03
CA GLN A 284 -19.95 -10.23 -17.03
C GLN A 284 -18.98 -10.53 -15.88
N SER A 285 -18.40 -9.51 -15.24
CA SER A 285 -17.45 -9.69 -14.14
C SER A 285 -18.17 -10.03 -12.84
N GLN A 286 -17.96 -11.24 -12.33
CA GLN A 286 -18.51 -11.67 -11.04
C GLN A 286 -18.04 -10.77 -9.89
N ALA A 287 -16.78 -10.33 -9.91
CA ALA A 287 -16.22 -9.42 -8.92
C ALA A 287 -16.94 -8.06 -8.90
N TYR A 288 -17.27 -7.51 -10.07
CA TYR A 288 -18.07 -6.28 -10.16
C TYR A 288 -19.45 -6.48 -9.54
N LEU A 289 -20.14 -7.57 -9.89
CA LEU A 289 -21.48 -7.87 -9.41
C LEU A 289 -21.54 -8.04 -7.88
N ASP A 290 -20.59 -8.78 -7.29
CA ASP A 290 -20.49 -8.95 -5.83
C ASP A 290 -20.25 -7.60 -5.13
N GLY A 291 -19.34 -6.77 -5.66
CA GLY A 291 -19.10 -5.42 -5.14
C GLY A 291 -20.33 -4.53 -5.22
N TYR A 292 -21.04 -4.57 -6.35
CA TYR A 292 -22.28 -3.82 -6.55
C TYR A 292 -23.38 -4.28 -5.59
N GLU A 293 -23.63 -5.59 -5.52
CA GLU A 293 -24.69 -6.18 -4.72
C GLU A 293 -24.51 -5.89 -3.23
N ARG A 294 -23.31 -6.07 -2.68
CA ARG A 294 -23.01 -5.75 -1.28
C ARG A 294 -23.29 -4.29 -0.96
N SER A 295 -22.80 -3.37 -1.80
CA SER A 295 -22.99 -1.94 -1.54
C SER A 295 -24.42 -1.46 -1.79
N ALA A 296 -25.10 -2.03 -2.78
CA ALA A 296 -26.47 -1.68 -3.10
C ALA A 296 -27.43 -2.21 -2.01
N THR A 297 -27.25 -3.45 -1.56
CA THR A 297 -28.06 -4.04 -0.47
C THR A 297 -27.96 -3.23 0.82
N GLY A 298 -26.75 -2.81 1.21
CA GLY A 298 -26.57 -1.91 2.35
C GLY A 298 -27.26 -0.54 2.16
N ARG A 299 -27.23 0.02 0.94
CA ARG A 299 -27.92 1.28 0.63
C ARG A 299 -29.44 1.13 0.68
N LYS A 300 -29.98 0.03 0.17
CA LYS A 300 -31.41 -0.31 0.23
C LYS A 300 -31.89 -0.48 1.66
N ALA A 301 -31.17 -1.27 2.45
CA ALA A 301 -31.45 -1.49 3.86
C ALA A 301 -31.48 -0.16 4.65
N TRP A 302 -30.49 0.70 4.42
CA TRP A 302 -30.46 2.04 5.02
C TRP A 302 -31.65 2.91 4.58
N ALA A 303 -31.93 2.99 3.28
CA ALA A 303 -33.02 3.80 2.74
C ALA A 303 -34.39 3.34 3.30
N PHE A 304 -34.64 2.03 3.27
CA PHE A 304 -35.84 1.41 3.83
C PHE A 304 -35.98 1.69 5.34
N THR A 305 -34.90 1.55 6.09
CA THR A 305 -34.90 1.81 7.54
C THR A 305 -35.26 3.26 7.84
N VAL A 306 -34.59 4.21 7.17
CA VAL A 306 -34.86 5.65 7.35
C VAL A 306 -36.32 5.97 7.00
N GLY A 307 -36.80 5.44 5.88
CA GLY A 307 -38.21 5.55 5.49
C GLY A 307 -39.14 5.01 6.57
N SER A 308 -38.90 3.79 7.05
CA SER A 308 -39.72 3.12 8.06
C SER A 308 -39.80 3.87 9.38
N VAL A 309 -38.67 4.41 9.86
CA VAL A 309 -38.63 5.23 11.07
C VAL A 309 -39.50 6.49 10.89
N ALA A 310 -39.34 7.19 9.76
CA ALA A 310 -40.13 8.38 9.48
C ALA A 310 -41.64 8.05 9.37
N GLY A 311 -41.98 6.96 8.67
CA GLY A 311 -43.36 6.49 8.53
C GLY A 311 -43.98 6.10 9.87
N LEU A 312 -43.27 5.35 10.72
CA LEU A 312 -43.72 4.98 12.06
C LEU A 312 -43.98 6.22 12.94
N GLY A 313 -43.08 7.19 12.90
CA GLY A 313 -43.22 8.43 13.67
C GLY A 313 -44.49 9.20 13.29
N ILE A 314 -44.72 9.37 11.98
CA ILE A 314 -45.91 10.06 11.47
C ILE A 314 -47.17 9.25 11.77
N GLY A 315 -47.21 7.95 11.48
CA GLY A 315 -48.41 7.14 11.69
C GLY A 315 -48.78 7.01 13.17
N THR A 316 -47.80 6.94 14.08
CA THR A 316 -48.06 6.98 15.53
C THR A 316 -48.65 8.33 15.96
N ALA A 317 -48.10 9.44 15.44
CA ALA A 317 -48.64 10.78 15.74
C ALA A 317 -50.07 10.94 15.22
N THR A 318 -50.35 10.50 13.99
CA THR A 318 -51.69 10.51 13.40
C THR A 318 -52.66 9.63 14.18
N ALA A 319 -52.25 8.42 14.56
CA ALA A 319 -53.07 7.53 15.37
C ALA A 319 -53.42 8.16 16.73
N LEU A 320 -52.45 8.77 17.42
CA LEU A 320 -52.68 9.46 18.70
C LEU A 320 -53.61 10.67 18.59
N LEU A 321 -53.48 11.46 17.52
CA LEU A 321 -54.36 12.61 17.26
C LEU A 321 -55.79 12.18 16.88
N SER A 322 -55.95 11.03 16.23
CA SER A 322 -57.26 10.48 15.84
C SER A 322 -57.95 9.67 16.94
N ALA A 323 -57.19 9.11 17.89
CA ALA A 323 -57.71 8.31 19.00
C ALA A 323 -58.76 9.01 19.90
N PRO A 324 -58.70 10.32 20.23
CA PRO A 324 -59.74 10.97 21.02
C PRO A 324 -61.09 11.10 20.30
N LEU A 325 -61.17 10.84 18.98
CA LEU A 325 -62.43 10.80 18.23
C LEU A 325 -63.10 9.42 18.20
N LEU A 326 -62.45 8.39 18.75
CA LEU A 326 -62.89 6.98 18.74
C LEU A 326 -63.21 6.44 20.15
N ARG A 327 -63.34 7.32 21.15
CA ARG A 327 -63.83 6.97 22.49
C ARG A 327 -65.27 7.40 22.69
#